data_AF-A0A3S1NA22-F1
#
_entry.id   AF-A0A3S1NA22-F1
#
_cell.length_a   1.000
_cell.length_b   1.000
_cell.length_c   1.000
_cell.angle_alpha   90.00
_cell.angle_beta   90.00
_cell.angle_gamma   90.00
#
_symmetry.space_group_name_H-M   'P 1'
#
loop_
_entity.id
_entity.type
_entity.pdbx_description
1 polymer ?
#
loop_
_entity_poly.entity_id
_entity_poly.type
_entity_poly.pdbx_seq_one_letter_code
_entity_poly.pdbx_strand_id
1 'polypeptide(L)'
;MGEGKRSKICSVAAVLLLVSQTAFAEEWWKDSFAGEGSEPCDNNDSIVTFTDKAMEMWEVRCTLDKVQKINRLDVVILDMTCTDGESTDKRRELLLKLEDNKVLRYPQHEVLQRCSELKAKPGPGPKVETSH
;
A
#
# COMPACT_ATOMS: atom_id res chain seq x y z
N MET A 1 17.19 69.30 -3.50
CA MET A 1 16.74 68.92 -2.14
C MET A 1 15.23 68.71 -2.17
N GLY A 2 14.72 67.67 -1.50
CA GLY A 2 13.28 67.36 -1.39
C GLY A 2 12.88 66.07 -2.11
N GLU A 3 13.35 64.90 -1.66
CA GLU A 3 12.67 64.01 -0.69
C GLU A 3 11.47 63.22 -1.25
N GLY A 4 11.81 62.02 -1.74
CA GLY A 4 11.17 60.74 -1.47
C GLY A 4 9.63 60.67 -1.31
N LYS A 5 8.94 60.29 -2.40
CA LYS A 5 7.58 59.74 -2.27
C LYS A 5 7.64 58.29 -1.80
N ARG A 6 7.17 58.12 -0.56
CA ARG A 6 6.85 56.89 0.19
C ARG A 6 6.53 55.66 -0.68
N SER A 7 7.39 54.65 -0.56
CA SER A 7 7.06 53.26 -0.83
C SER A 7 6.18 52.72 0.29
N LYS A 8 5.02 52.16 -0.05
CA LYS A 8 4.21 51.30 0.83
C LYS A 8 3.63 50.18 -0.05
N ILE A 9 4.44 49.16 -0.27
CA ILE A 9 3.95 47.89 -0.79
C ILE A 9 3.62 47.04 0.44
N CYS A 10 2.34 46.80 0.65
CA CYS A 10 1.82 45.95 1.71
C CYS A 10 2.31 44.50 1.48
N SER A 11 2.97 43.95 2.49
CA SER A 11 3.09 42.49 2.66
C SER A 11 1.71 41.85 2.64
N VAL A 12 1.59 40.66 2.06
CA VAL A 12 1.02 39.43 2.65
C VAL A 12 0.83 38.39 1.54
N ALA A 13 1.16 37.13 1.89
CA ALA A 13 0.84 35.89 1.18
C ALA A 13 1.71 35.48 -0.02
N ALA A 14 2.96 35.12 0.26
CA ALA A 14 3.63 34.03 -0.45
C ALA A 14 4.00 32.92 0.54
N VAL A 15 3.05 32.48 1.36
CA VAL A 15 3.16 31.24 2.15
C VAL A 15 2.28 30.19 1.48
N LEU A 16 2.61 29.81 0.25
CA LEU A 16 1.85 28.79 -0.49
C LEU A 16 2.71 27.80 -1.28
N LEU A 17 4.03 27.76 -1.11
CA LEU A 17 4.89 26.83 -1.87
C LEU A 17 5.86 25.98 -1.04
N LEU A 18 5.58 25.82 0.26
CA LEU A 18 6.28 24.85 1.11
C LEU A 18 5.33 23.95 1.90
N VAL A 19 4.12 23.74 1.37
CA VAL A 19 3.45 22.45 1.61
C VAL A 19 4.03 21.49 0.59
N SER A 20 5.31 21.15 0.74
CA SER A 20 5.73 19.81 0.32
C SER A 20 4.81 18.91 1.09
N GLN A 21 3.78 18.39 0.42
CA GLN A 21 2.90 17.39 0.97
C GLN A 21 3.83 16.31 1.46
N THR A 22 4.08 16.34 2.76
CA THR A 22 4.60 15.20 3.43
C THR A 22 3.44 14.22 3.41
N ALA A 23 3.27 13.53 2.28
CA ALA A 23 2.51 12.30 2.19
C ALA A 23 3.28 11.27 3.03
N PHE A 24 3.36 11.53 4.34
CA PHE A 24 3.92 10.63 5.30
C PHE A 24 2.88 9.55 5.50
N ALA A 25 3.08 8.47 4.76
CA ALA A 25 2.49 7.17 4.99
C ALA A 25 0.96 7.15 4.97
N GLU A 26 0.41 7.34 3.76
CA GLU A 26 -0.81 6.63 3.39
C GLU A 26 -0.68 5.19 3.87
N GLU A 27 -1.73 4.65 4.46
CA GLU A 27 -1.78 3.27 4.94
C GLU A 27 -1.94 2.30 3.77
N TRP A 28 -1.22 2.54 2.67
CA TRP A 28 -1.31 1.83 1.41
C TRP A 28 -1.16 0.32 1.61
N TRP A 29 -0.38 -0.11 2.59
CA TRP A 29 -0.17 -1.52 2.88
C TRP A 29 -1.35 -2.17 3.63
N LYS A 30 -2.30 -1.39 4.17
CA LYS A 30 -3.49 -1.91 4.87
C LYS A 30 -4.62 -2.14 3.87
N ASP A 31 -4.68 -3.33 3.32
CA ASP A 31 -5.76 -3.79 2.44
C ASP A 31 -5.70 -5.31 2.32
N SER A 32 -6.62 -5.87 1.54
CA SER A 32 -6.53 -7.22 1.03
C SER A 32 -5.77 -7.24 -0.29
N PHE A 33 -4.86 -8.20 -0.42
CA PHE A 33 -4.07 -8.43 -1.61
C PHE A 33 -4.11 -9.91 -1.99
N ALA A 34 -3.93 -10.18 -3.28
CA ALA A 34 -3.75 -11.53 -3.80
C ALA A 34 -2.44 -11.62 -4.58
N GLY A 35 -1.89 -12.83 -4.71
CA GLY A 35 -0.68 -13.07 -5.50
C GLY A 35 -0.87 -12.60 -6.94
N GLU A 36 0.20 -12.05 -7.55
CA GLU A 36 0.17 -11.62 -8.94
C GLU A 36 -0.30 -12.73 -9.89
N GLY A 37 -1.23 -12.40 -10.79
CA GLY A 37 -1.82 -13.37 -11.73
C GLY A 37 -3.01 -14.17 -11.17
N SER A 38 -3.41 -13.93 -9.92
CA SER A 38 -4.65 -14.50 -9.37
C SER A 38 -5.89 -13.91 -10.05
N GLU A 39 -6.95 -14.72 -10.14
CA GLU A 39 -8.31 -14.28 -10.47
C GLU A 39 -8.78 -13.18 -9.49
N PRO A 40 -9.85 -12.42 -9.80
CA PRO A 40 -10.42 -11.42 -8.89
C PRO A 40 -10.56 -11.99 -7.47
N CYS A 41 -10.32 -11.15 -6.44
CA CYS A 41 -10.36 -11.53 -5.01
C CYS A 41 -11.76 -11.97 -4.54
N ASP A 42 -12.18 -13.10 -5.07
CA ASP A 42 -13.25 -13.97 -4.64
C ASP A 42 -12.61 -14.99 -3.69
N ASN A 43 -13.30 -15.33 -2.61
CA ASN A 43 -12.81 -16.14 -1.48
C ASN A 43 -11.87 -17.28 -1.93
N ASN A 44 -10.56 -17.03 -1.84
CA ASN A 44 -9.54 -18.03 -2.11
C ASN A 44 -8.49 -17.98 -1.00
N ASP A 45 -7.73 -19.06 -0.90
CA ASP A 45 -6.79 -19.29 0.20
C ASP A 45 -5.50 -18.45 0.07
N SER A 46 -5.33 -17.73 -1.05
CA SER A 46 -4.17 -16.89 -1.38
C SER A 46 -4.34 -15.41 -1.00
N ILE A 47 -5.51 -15.01 -0.47
CA ILE A 47 -5.73 -13.63 -0.03
C ILE A 47 -4.98 -13.39 1.27
N VAL A 48 -4.17 -12.33 1.28
CA VAL A 48 -3.50 -11.81 2.48
C VAL A 48 -4.08 -10.45 2.79
N THR A 49 -4.65 -10.30 3.99
CA THR A 49 -5.24 -9.05 4.47
C THR A 49 -4.36 -8.45 5.55
N PHE A 50 -3.94 -7.21 5.35
CA PHE A 50 -3.18 -6.44 6.32
C PHE A 50 -4.05 -5.35 6.94
N THR A 51 -3.99 -5.22 8.25
CA THR A 51 -4.73 -4.21 9.03
C THR A 51 -3.76 -3.44 9.93
N ASP A 52 -4.29 -2.55 10.78
CA ASP A 52 -3.49 -1.85 11.79
C ASP A 52 -2.98 -2.77 12.91
N LYS A 53 -3.60 -3.94 13.10
CA LYS A 53 -3.36 -4.84 14.24
C LYS A 53 -2.97 -6.26 13.85
N ALA A 54 -3.25 -6.67 12.62
CA ALA A 54 -3.08 -8.05 12.21
C ALA A 54 -2.75 -8.18 10.73
N MET A 55 -2.12 -9.31 10.40
CA MET A 55 -2.11 -9.89 9.06
C MET A 55 -2.88 -11.21 9.11
N GLU A 56 -3.82 -11.39 8.19
CA GLU A 56 -4.74 -12.52 8.15
C GLU A 56 -4.65 -13.19 6.78
N MET A 57 -4.49 -14.50 6.78
CA MET A 57 -4.51 -15.41 5.63
C MET A 57 -5.30 -16.65 6.05
N TRP A 58 -5.80 -17.43 5.08
CA TRP A 58 -6.81 -18.48 5.26
C TRP A 58 -6.72 -19.35 6.54
N GLU A 59 -5.54 -19.74 6.99
CA GLU A 59 -5.36 -20.49 8.25
C GLU A 59 -4.34 -19.84 9.20
N VAL A 60 -3.83 -18.67 8.83
CA VAL A 60 -2.74 -18.01 9.55
C VAL A 60 -3.21 -16.65 10.03
N ARG A 61 -3.18 -16.45 11.34
CA ARG A 61 -3.42 -15.16 11.96
C ARG A 61 -2.15 -14.65 12.63
N CYS A 62 -1.69 -13.50 12.18
CA CYS A 62 -0.55 -12.81 12.75
C CYS A 62 -1.01 -11.54 13.46
N THR A 63 -0.69 -11.40 14.75
CA THR A 63 -0.82 -10.13 15.46
C THR A 63 0.39 -9.25 15.13
N LEU A 64 0.17 -7.99 14.80
CA LEU A 64 1.23 -7.01 14.59
C LEU A 64 1.75 -6.51 15.95
N ASP A 65 2.94 -6.96 16.32
CA ASP A 65 3.64 -6.52 17.53
C ASP A 65 4.23 -5.12 17.34
N LYS A 66 4.75 -4.83 16.14
CA LYS A 66 5.36 -3.54 15.80
C LYS A 66 5.25 -3.25 14.31
N VAL A 67 4.88 -2.01 13.99
CA VAL A 67 4.87 -1.49 12.63
C VAL A 67 5.91 -0.38 12.53
N GLN A 68 6.89 -0.53 11.65
CA GLN A 68 7.98 0.45 11.47
C GLN A 68 7.92 0.99 10.04
N LYS A 69 7.60 2.28 9.91
CA LYS A 69 7.62 2.99 8.63
C LYS A 69 9.00 3.62 8.46
N ILE A 70 9.62 3.48 7.29
CA ILE A 70 10.91 4.10 7.02
C ILE A 70 10.68 5.43 6.31
N ASN A 71 11.04 6.54 6.96
CA ASN A 71 10.85 7.87 6.38
C ASN A 71 11.51 7.99 5.01
N ARG A 72 10.80 8.61 4.05
CA ARG A 72 11.23 8.84 2.66
C ARG A 72 11.34 7.59 1.78
N LEU A 73 10.96 6.41 2.30
CA LEU A 73 10.80 5.20 1.52
C LEU A 73 9.35 4.72 1.64
N ASP A 74 8.77 4.22 0.56
CA ASP A 74 7.47 3.57 0.61
C ASP A 74 7.62 2.11 1.07
N VAL A 75 8.11 1.95 2.30
CA VAL A 75 8.41 0.66 2.93
C VAL A 75 7.84 0.62 4.34
N VAL A 76 7.27 -0.52 4.72
CA VAL A 76 6.88 -0.82 6.09
C VAL A 76 7.47 -2.16 6.53
N ILE A 77 8.03 -2.21 7.73
CA ILE A 77 8.47 -3.43 8.39
C ILE A 77 7.42 -3.83 9.43
N LEU A 78 6.98 -5.08 9.37
CA LEU A 78 5.98 -5.67 10.24
C LEU A 78 6.67 -6.73 11.11
N ASP A 79 6.73 -6.49 12.41
CA ASP A 79 7.07 -7.51 13.40
C ASP A 79 5.78 -8.14 13.90
N MET A 80 5.69 -9.46 13.81
CA MET A 80 4.46 -10.22 13.99
C MET A 80 4.64 -11.43 14.88
N THR A 81 3.56 -11.77 15.58
CA THR A 81 3.34 -13.08 16.20
C THR A 81 2.26 -13.82 15.44
N CYS A 82 2.63 -14.87 14.74
CA CYS A 82 1.72 -15.68 13.92
C CYS A 82 1.33 -16.95 14.66
N THR A 83 0.08 -17.37 14.50
CA THR A 83 -0.43 -18.67 14.93
C THR A 83 -1.23 -19.30 13.81
N ASP A 84 -1.07 -20.61 13.68
CA ASP A 84 -1.84 -21.50 12.79
C ASP A 84 -2.83 -22.39 13.57
N GLY A 85 -3.03 -22.09 14.87
CA GLY A 85 -3.88 -22.86 15.77
C GLY A 85 -3.17 -23.98 16.53
N GLU A 86 -2.00 -24.43 16.08
CA GLU A 86 -1.20 -25.49 16.74
C GLU A 86 0.11 -24.93 17.31
N SER A 87 0.67 -23.93 16.66
CA SER A 87 1.97 -23.35 16.95
C SER A 87 1.91 -21.83 17.01
N THR A 88 2.97 -21.22 17.56
CA THR A 88 3.12 -19.76 17.61
C THR A 88 4.54 -19.40 17.24
N ASP A 89 4.68 -18.59 16.20
CA ASP A 89 5.96 -18.18 15.64
C ASP A 89 6.09 -16.66 15.57
N LYS A 90 7.32 -16.17 15.78
CA LYS A 90 7.65 -14.77 15.53
C LYS A 90 8.10 -14.62 14.08
N ARG A 91 7.49 -13.67 13.36
CA ARG A 91 7.83 -13.37 11.97
C ARG A 91 8.11 -11.89 11.80
N ARG A 92 9.09 -11.57 10.96
CA ARG A 92 9.35 -10.20 10.49
C ARG A 92 9.18 -10.19 8.99
N GLU A 93 8.36 -9.27 8.48
CA GLU A 93 8.16 -9.05 7.06
C GLU A 93 8.46 -7.61 6.69
N LEU A 94 8.96 -7.42 5.47
CA LEU A 94 9.11 -6.11 4.86
C LEU A 94 8.16 -6.04 3.66
N LEU A 95 7.34 -5.00 3.64
CA LEU A 95 6.48 -4.65 2.51
C LEU A 95 7.06 -3.42 1.83
N LEU A 96 7.37 -3.56 0.55
CA LEU A 96 7.80 -2.47 -0.33
C LEU A 96 6.66 -2.15 -1.28
N LYS A 97 6.22 -0.89 -1.31
CA LYS A 97 5.27 -0.41 -2.32
C LYS A 97 5.96 -0.46 -3.69
N LEU A 98 5.29 -1.07 -4.65
CA LEU A 98 5.68 -1.04 -6.06
C LEU A 98 4.74 -0.08 -6.81
N GLU A 99 5.00 0.10 -8.10
CA GLU A 99 4.07 0.76 -9.02
C GLU A 99 2.75 -0.02 -9.11
N ASP A 100 1.70 0.61 -9.66
CA ASP A 100 0.36 0.03 -9.82
C ASP A 100 -0.23 -0.53 -8.51
N ASN A 101 0.02 0.15 -7.38
CA ASN A 101 -0.47 -0.22 -6.04
C ASN A 101 -0.19 -1.69 -5.61
N LYS A 102 0.82 -2.31 -6.22
CA LYS A 102 1.33 -3.62 -5.81
C LYS A 102 2.27 -3.49 -4.63
N VAL A 103 2.53 -4.62 -3.98
CA VAL A 103 3.43 -4.72 -2.82
C VAL A 103 4.35 -5.92 -3.01
N LEU A 104 5.66 -5.72 -2.83
CA LEU A 104 6.62 -6.80 -2.71
C LEU A 104 6.79 -7.17 -1.24
N ARG A 105 6.69 -8.46 -0.93
CA ARG A 105 6.83 -9.03 0.41
C ARG A 105 8.13 -9.81 0.55
N TYR A 106 8.94 -9.47 1.55
CA TYR A 106 10.18 -10.17 1.92
C TYR A 106 10.04 -10.80 3.31
N PRO A 107 10.55 -12.05 3.55
CA PRO A 107 11.47 -12.84 2.72
C PRO A 107 10.83 -13.73 1.63
N GLN A 108 9.51 -13.73 1.47
CA GLN A 108 8.83 -14.62 0.53
C GLN A 108 9.10 -14.29 -0.94
N HIS A 109 9.61 -13.08 -1.25
CA HIS A 109 9.80 -12.56 -2.61
C HIS A 109 8.50 -12.61 -3.44
N GLU A 110 7.39 -12.37 -2.77
CA GLU A 110 6.05 -12.48 -3.34
C GLU A 110 5.54 -11.09 -3.72
N VAL A 111 5.06 -10.94 -4.96
CA VAL A 111 4.38 -9.74 -5.42
C VAL A 111 2.88 -9.91 -5.23
N LEU A 112 2.31 -9.00 -4.46
CA LEU A 112 0.90 -8.96 -4.09
C LEU A 112 0.21 -7.79 -4.78
N GLN A 113 -0.90 -8.06 -5.46
CA GLN A 113 -1.74 -7.05 -6.11
C GLN A 113 -2.97 -6.74 -5.25
N ARG A 114 -3.33 -5.46 -5.16
CA ARG A 114 -4.48 -5.01 -4.36
C ARG A 114 -5.78 -5.57 -4.93
N CYS A 115 -6.61 -6.14 -4.06
CA CYS A 115 -7.85 -6.79 -4.45
C CYS A 115 -8.86 -5.85 -5.15
N SER A 116 -8.91 -4.58 -4.77
CA SER A 116 -9.81 -3.60 -5.39
C SER A 116 -9.49 -3.33 -6.87
N GLU A 117 -8.25 -3.58 -7.30
CA GLU A 117 -7.82 -3.38 -8.68
C GLU A 117 -8.03 -4.61 -9.55
N LEU A 118 -8.07 -5.80 -8.93
CA LEU A 118 -8.39 -7.04 -9.61
C LEU A 118 -9.88 -7.12 -9.98
N LYS A 119 -10.76 -6.50 -9.18
CA LYS A 119 -12.22 -6.48 -9.39
C LYS A 119 -12.69 -5.67 -10.62
N ALA A 120 -11.77 -5.13 -11.42
CA ALA A 120 -12.09 -4.23 -12.53
C ALA A 120 -11.53 -4.64 -13.90
N LYS A 121 -10.87 -5.80 -14.04
CA LYS A 121 -10.46 -6.28 -15.38
C LYS A 121 -11.60 -7.10 -15.99
N PRO A 122 -12.38 -6.57 -16.96
CA PRO A 122 -13.19 -7.43 -17.79
C PRO A 122 -12.23 -8.40 -18.49
N GLY A 123 -12.47 -9.70 -18.33
CA GLY A 123 -11.72 -10.73 -19.06
C GLY A 123 -11.75 -10.44 -20.57
N PRO A 124 -10.77 -10.93 -21.34
CA PRO A 124 -10.83 -10.81 -22.80
C PRO A 124 -12.17 -11.38 -23.27
N GLY A 125 -13.06 -10.49 -23.75
CA GLY A 125 -14.37 -10.88 -24.24
C GLY A 125 -14.24 -11.99 -25.28
N PRO A 126 -15.25 -12.87 -25.41
CA PRO A 126 -15.15 -14.02 -26.29
C PRO A 126 -14.77 -13.53 -27.70
N LYS A 127 -13.66 -14.04 -28.23
CA LYS A 127 -13.32 -13.90 -29.65
C LYS A 127 -14.42 -14.61 -30.42
N VAL A 128 -15.42 -13.85 -30.88
CA VAL A 128 -16.38 -14.32 -31.86
C VAL A 128 -15.60 -14.45 -33.17
N GLU A 129 -15.12 -15.67 -33.44
CA GLU A 129 -14.70 -16.05 -34.79
C GLU A 129 -15.94 -16.09 -35.68
N THR A 130 -16.22 -14.96 -36.34
CA THR A 130 -17.06 -14.96 -37.55
C THR A 130 -16.29 -15.66 -38.66
N SER A 131 -16.59 -16.94 -38.90
CA SER A 131 -16.26 -17.58 -40.18
C SER A 131 -17.20 -17.06 -41.27
N HIS A 132 -16.61 -16.64 -42.39
CA HIS A 132 -17.27 -16.30 -43.64
C HIS A 132 -17.59 -17.54 -44.47
#